data_AF-A0A3D6CB07-F1
#
_entry.id   AF-A0A3D6CB07-F1
#
_cell.length_a   1.000
_cell.length_b   1.000
_cell.length_c   1.000
_cell.angle_alpha   90.00
_cell.angle_beta   90.00
_cell.angle_gamma   90.00
#
_symmetry.space_group_name_H-M   'P 1'
#
loop_
_entity.id
_entity.type
_entity.pdbx_description
1 polymer ?
#
loop_
_entity_poly.entity_id
_entity_poly.type
_entity_poly.pdbx_seq_one_letter_code
_entity_poly.pdbx_strand_id
1 'polypeptide(L)'
;DYTKEAACAVEVPLLFELGMEDHFDVTVAVVTEDATLVERIAARDGVEPDSARKMLALQMPQGEKMSRADHVIRNKGDEDQLAARVDALWNTLRKQRLTKS
;
A
#
# COMPACT_ATOMS: atom_id res chain seq x y z
N ASP A 1 17.79 -18.19 16.18
CA ASP A 1 17.11 -18.92 15.10
C ASP A 1 16.15 -18.02 14.36
N TYR A 2 16.57 -17.49 13.22
CA TYR A 2 15.64 -16.90 12.26
C TYR A 2 15.17 -18.06 11.38
N THR A 3 13.95 -18.52 11.60
CA THR A 3 13.23 -19.36 10.63
C THR A 3 13.36 -18.68 9.26
N LYS A 4 13.99 -19.36 8.29
CA LYS A 4 14.12 -18.87 6.92
C LYS A 4 12.74 -18.84 6.27
N GLU A 5 11.98 -17.80 6.53
CA GLU A 5 10.79 -17.52 5.75
C GLU A 5 11.22 -17.16 4.32
N ALA A 6 10.49 -17.70 3.34
CA ALA A 6 10.82 -17.56 1.93
C ALA A 6 10.56 -16.13 1.40
N ALA A 7 9.76 -15.34 2.12
CA ALA A 7 9.45 -13.95 1.85
C ALA A 7 8.98 -13.26 3.13
N CYS A 8 9.12 -11.94 3.23
CA CYS A 8 8.52 -11.11 4.28
C CYS A 8 7.82 -9.89 3.66
N ALA A 9 6.86 -9.33 4.38
CA ALA A 9 6.21 -8.07 4.01
C ALA A 9 6.52 -7.01 5.06
N VAL A 10 6.80 -5.78 4.62
CA VAL A 10 7.12 -4.66 5.49
C VAL A 10 6.19 -3.51 5.16
N GLU A 11 5.48 -3.00 6.16
CA GLU A 11 4.71 -1.77 6.01
C GLU A 11 5.65 -0.56 6.15
N VAL A 12 5.72 0.27 5.12
CA VAL A 12 6.62 1.44 5.07
C VAL A 12 5.81 2.70 4.77
N PRO A 13 5.59 3.58 5.76
CA PRO A 13 5.07 4.91 5.50
C PRO A 13 6.00 5.68 4.55
N LEU A 14 5.43 6.42 3.61
CA LEU A 14 6.18 7.30 2.69
C LEU A 14 7.21 6.60 1.78
N LEU A 15 7.05 5.29 1.53
CA LEU A 15 7.97 4.48 0.72
C LEU A 15 8.40 5.17 -0.60
N PHE A 16 7.42 5.65 -1.37
CA PHE A 16 7.65 6.23 -2.69
C PHE A 16 8.06 7.71 -2.63
N GLU A 17 7.56 8.43 -1.63
CA GLU A 17 7.92 9.82 -1.36
C GLU A 17 9.41 9.98 -1.05
N LEU A 18 9.99 8.98 -0.38
CA LEU A 18 11.41 8.93 -0.03
C LEU A 18 12.28 8.20 -1.06
N GLY A 19 11.71 7.69 -2.15
CA GLY A 19 12.46 6.97 -3.19
C GLY A 19 13.06 5.65 -2.70
N MET A 20 12.41 4.99 -1.74
CA MET A 20 12.92 3.78 -1.09
C MET A 20 12.52 2.48 -1.78
N GLU A 21 11.79 2.55 -2.90
CA GLU A 21 11.30 1.39 -3.66
C GLU A 21 12.42 0.39 -4.06
N ASP A 22 13.64 0.88 -4.31
CA ASP A 22 14.78 0.05 -4.73
C ASP A 22 15.37 -0.80 -3.59
N HIS A 23 14.97 -0.54 -2.33
CA HIS A 23 15.35 -1.38 -1.19
C HIS A 23 14.53 -2.67 -1.09
N PHE A 24 13.51 -2.84 -1.95
CA PHE A 24 12.59 -3.97 -1.90
C PHE A 24 12.53 -4.68 -3.25
N ASP A 25 12.52 -6.01 -3.21
CA ASP A 25 12.38 -6.84 -4.41
C ASP A 25 11.07 -6.55 -5.16
N VAL A 26 10.00 -6.29 -4.42
CA VAL A 26 8.66 -5.99 -4.93
C VAL A 26 7.99 -4.95 -4.03
N THR A 27 7.32 -3.99 -4.65
CA THR A 27 6.52 -2.96 -3.99
C THR A 27 5.03 -3.15 -4.27
N VAL A 28 4.20 -2.92 -3.26
CA VAL A 28 2.74 -3.05 -3.37
C VAL A 28 2.09 -1.76 -2.87
N ALA A 29 1.30 -1.12 -3.73
CA ALA A 29 0.47 0.02 -3.35
C ALA A 29 -0.99 -0.43 -3.13
N VAL A 30 -1.49 -0.23 -1.91
CA VAL A 30 -2.92 -0.36 -1.62
C VAL A 30 -3.57 1.00 -1.79
N VAL A 31 -4.50 1.11 -2.73
CA VAL A 31 -5.06 2.39 -3.17
C VAL A 31 -6.58 2.39 -3.13
N THR A 32 -7.17 3.56 -2.96
CA THR A 32 -8.61 3.79 -3.04
C THR A 32 -8.89 5.20 -3.57
N GLU A 33 -10.17 5.57 -3.68
CA GLU A 33 -10.57 6.90 -4.14
C GLU A 33 -10.29 7.94 -3.04
N ASP A 34 -9.86 9.14 -3.44
CA ASP A 34 -9.51 10.22 -2.50
C ASP A 34 -10.67 10.57 -1.56
N ALA A 35 -11.91 10.52 -2.05
CA ALA A 35 -13.09 10.73 -1.21
C ALA A 35 -13.16 9.71 -0.06
N THR A 36 -12.93 8.43 -0.35
CA THR A 36 -12.89 7.37 0.65
C THR A 36 -11.71 7.53 1.62
N LEU A 37 -10.55 7.99 1.15
CA LEU A 37 -9.42 8.29 2.04
C LEU A 37 -9.74 9.42 3.01
N VAL A 38 -10.35 10.50 2.51
CA VAL A 38 -10.76 11.64 3.33
C VAL A 38 -11.74 11.21 4.41
N GLU A 39 -12.77 10.44 4.05
CA GLU A 39 -13.74 9.88 5.00
C GLU A 39 -13.06 9.02 6.07
N ARG A 40 -12.14 8.14 5.67
CA ARG A 40 -11.42 7.27 6.60
C ARG A 40 -10.47 8.03 7.52
N ILE A 41 -9.75 9.04 7.01
CA ILE A 41 -8.87 9.90 7.81
C ILE A 41 -9.71 10.70 8.81
N ALA A 42 -10.80 11.32 8.36
CA ALA A 42 -11.70 12.08 9.21
C ALA A 42 -12.28 11.21 10.35
N ALA A 43 -12.76 10.02 10.02
CA ALA A 43 -13.31 9.08 11.00
C ALA A 43 -12.25 8.52 11.97
N ARG A 44 -11.05 8.19 11.47
CA ARG A 44 -9.97 7.64 12.29
C ARG A 44 -9.39 8.67 13.25
N ASP A 45 -9.15 9.88 12.76
CA ASP A 45 -8.43 10.92 13.51
C ASP A 45 -9.38 11.90 14.22
N GLY A 46 -10.69 11.78 14.01
CA GLY A 46 -11.70 12.65 14.62
C GLY A 46 -11.63 14.10 14.14
N VAL A 47 -11.28 14.31 12.86
CA VAL A 47 -11.08 15.63 12.26
C VAL A 47 -12.11 15.95 11.18
N GLU A 48 -12.35 17.23 10.94
CA GLU A 48 -13.23 17.68 9.86
C GLU A 48 -12.70 17.25 8.47
N PRO A 49 -13.60 16.97 7.50
CA PRO A 49 -13.21 16.52 6.15
C PRO A 49 -12.20 17.43 5.43
N ASP A 50 -12.26 18.74 5.67
CA ASP A 50 -11.31 19.68 5.05
C ASP A 50 -9.90 19.59 5.67
N SER A 51 -9.80 19.26 6.96
CA SER A 51 -8.52 18.94 7.60
C SER A 51 -7.97 17.62 7.08
N ALA A 52 -8.82 16.60 6.94
CA ALA A 52 -8.45 15.33 6.33
C ALA A 52 -7.96 15.48 4.87
N ARG A 53 -8.59 16.34 4.07
CA ARG A 53 -8.13 16.70 2.71
C ARG A 53 -6.73 17.31 2.72
N LYS A 54 -6.45 18.24 3.65
CA LYS A 54 -5.12 18.84 3.79
C LYS A 54 -4.07 17.81 4.19
N MET A 55 -4.42 16.88 5.10
CA MET A 55 -3.53 15.78 5.48
C MET A 55 -3.25 14.84 4.31
N LEU A 56 -4.28 14.47 3.54
CA LEU A 56 -4.12 13.65 2.35
C LEU A 56 -3.21 14.32 1.31
N ALA A 57 -3.33 15.64 1.14
CA ALA A 57 -2.49 16.41 0.22
C ALA A 57 -1.00 16.48 0.62
N LEU A 58 -0.62 16.07 1.84
CA LEU A 58 0.79 15.95 2.24
C LEU A 58 1.44 14.66 1.71
N GLN A 59 0.64 13.70 1.25
CA GLN A 59 1.14 12.45 0.66
C GLN A 59 1.20 12.53 -0.86
N MET A 60 1.96 11.62 -1.48
CA MET A 60 1.97 11.46 -2.93
C MET A 60 0.57 11.10 -3.44
N PRO A 61 0.10 11.70 -4.55
CA PRO A 61 -1.18 11.35 -5.18
C PRO A 61 -1.28 9.86 -5.48
N GLN A 62 -2.47 9.29 -5.32
CA GLN A 62 -2.70 7.85 -5.53
C GLN A 62 -2.29 7.39 -6.94
N GLY A 63 -2.58 8.19 -7.97
CA GLY A 63 -2.21 7.87 -9.34
C GLY A 63 -0.69 7.80 -9.57
N GLU A 64 0.06 8.66 -8.91
CA GLU A 64 1.53 8.64 -8.97
C GLU A 64 2.09 7.44 -8.20
N LYS A 65 1.56 7.17 -7.01
CA LYS A 65 1.88 5.98 -6.21
C LYS A 65 1.64 4.68 -6.98
N MET A 66 0.51 4.61 -7.70
CA MET A 66 0.19 3.47 -8.58
C MET A 66 1.18 3.30 -9.72
N SER A 67 1.69 4.40 -10.29
CA SER A 67 2.63 4.33 -11.41
C SER A 67 4.03 3.84 -11.02
N ARG A 68 4.38 3.95 -9.73
CA ARG A 68 5.68 3.54 -9.18
C ARG A 68 5.68 2.14 -8.58
N ALA A 69 4.52 1.62 -8.19
CA ALA A 69 4.42 0.32 -7.55
C ALA A 69 4.46 -0.84 -8.56
N ASP A 70 5.14 -1.92 -8.20
CA ASP A 70 5.16 -3.16 -9.01
C ASP A 70 3.76 -3.81 -9.06
N HIS A 71 3.01 -3.72 -7.95
CA HIS A 71 1.64 -4.19 -7.85
C HIS A 71 0.72 -3.15 -7.20
N VAL A 72 -0.52 -3.11 -7.68
CA VAL A 72 -1.57 -2.23 -7.12
C VAL A 72 -2.76 -3.07 -6.68
N ILE A 73 -3.17 -2.91 -5.42
CA ILE A 73 -4.40 -3.49 -4.88
C ILE A 73 -5.41 -2.37 -4.62
N ARG A 74 -6.55 -2.41 -5.32
CA ARG A 74 -7.64 -1.44 -5.08
C ARG A 74 -8.51 -1.88 -3.91
N ASN A 75 -8.55 -1.09 -2.85
CA ASN A 75 -9.45 -1.24 -1.71
C ASN A 75 -10.74 -0.46 -1.97
N LYS A 76 -11.83 -1.15 -2.29
CA LYS A 76 -13.15 -0.54 -2.53
C LYS A 76 -14.07 -0.55 -1.29
N GLY A 77 -13.56 -0.90 -0.12
CA GLY A 77 -14.33 -0.97 1.13
C GLY A 77 -14.88 -2.34 1.50
N ASP A 78 -14.81 -3.33 0.60
CA ASP A 78 -15.11 -4.73 0.91
C ASP A 78 -13.83 -5.41 1.44
N GLU A 79 -13.82 -5.72 2.74
CA GLU A 79 -12.67 -6.31 3.45
C GLU A 79 -12.38 -7.74 2.99
N ASP A 80 -13.41 -8.56 2.76
CA ASP A 80 -13.25 -9.94 2.31
C ASP A 80 -12.64 -9.99 0.90
N GLN A 81 -13.10 -9.11 0.01
CA GLN A 81 -12.50 -8.98 -1.33
C GLN A 81 -11.07 -8.45 -1.28
N LEU A 82 -10.77 -7.54 -0.35
CA LEU A 82 -9.41 -7.03 -0.18
C LEU A 82 -8.49 -8.15 0.32
N ALA A 83 -8.90 -8.88 1.35
CA ALA A 83 -8.15 -10.01 1.90
C ALA A 83 -7.88 -11.07 0.83
N ALA A 84 -8.90 -11.45 0.04
CA ALA A 84 -8.73 -12.42 -1.04
C ALA A 84 -7.71 -11.95 -2.11
N ARG A 85 -7.66 -10.65 -2.42
CA ARG A 85 -6.67 -10.09 -3.36
C ARG A 85 -5.26 -10.08 -2.78
N VAL A 86 -5.13 -9.73 -1.50
CA VAL A 86 -3.86 -9.77 -0.77
C VAL A 86 -3.33 -11.20 -0.73
N ASP A 87 -4.18 -12.17 -0.38
CA ASP A 87 -3.82 -13.59 -0.32
C ASP A 87 -3.41 -14.15 -1.68
N ALA A 88 -4.12 -13.80 -2.74
CA ALA A 88 -3.79 -14.23 -4.10
C ALA A 88 -2.41 -13.69 -4.53
N LEU A 89 -2.13 -12.42 -4.23
CA LEU A 89 -0.82 -11.81 -4.53
C LEU A 89 0.29 -12.44 -3.69
N TRP A 90 0.09 -12.56 -2.37
CA TRP A 90 1.07 -13.14 -1.46
C TRP A 90 1.43 -14.58 -1.85
N ASN A 91 0.43 -15.40 -2.19
CA ASN A 91 0.65 -16.77 -2.64
C ASN A 91 1.42 -16.86 -3.96
N THR A 92 1.35 -15.83 -4.79
CA THR A 92 2.13 -15.71 -6.02
C THR A 92 3.57 -15.32 -5.70
N LEU A 93 3.76 -14.25 -4.93
CA LEU A 93 5.08 -13.69 -4.62
C LEU A 93 5.95 -14.67 -3.83
N ARG A 94 5.40 -15.35 -2.81
CA ARG A 94 6.18 -16.27 -1.96
C ARG A 94 6.72 -17.51 -2.68
N LYS A 95 6.23 -17.78 -3.90
CA LYS A 95 6.70 -18.91 -4.75
C LYS A 95 7.76 -18.45 -5.75
N GLN A 96 7.94 -17.14 -5.92
CA GLN A 96 8.91 -16.59 -6.84
C GLN A 96 10.26 -16.44 -6.13
N ARG A 97 11.34 -16.75 -6.85
CA ARG A 97 12.68 -16.39 -6.40
C ARG A 97 12.98 -14.98 -6.91
N LEU A 98 12.64 -14.00 -6.09
CA LEU A 98 12.83 -12.59 -6.39
C LEU A 98 14.22 -12.18 -5.88
N THR A 99 15.01 -11.55 -6.75
CA THR A 99 16.24 -10.84 -6.39
C THR A 99 16.36 -9.69 -7.37
N LYS A 100 16.01 -8.46 -6.95
CA LYS A 100 16.39 -7.27 -7.74
C LYS A 100 17.92 -7.16 -7.76
N SER A 101 18.49 -6.93 -8.94
CA SER A 101 19.94 -6.84 -9.17
C SER A 101 20.51 -5.51 -8.76
#